data_AF-A0A6B2CPE0-F1
#
_entry.id   AF-A0A6B2CPE0-F1
#
_cell.length_a   1.000
_cell.length_b   1.000
_cell.length_c   1.000
_cell.angle_alpha   90.00
_cell.angle_beta   90.00
_cell.angle_gamma   90.00
#
_symmetry.space_group_name_H-M   'P 1'
#
loop_
_entity.id
_entity.type
_entity.pdbx_description
1 polymer ?
#
loop_
_entity_poly.entity_id
_entity_poly.type
_entity_poly.pdbx_seq_one_letter_code
_entity_poly.pdbx_strand_id
1 'polypeptide(L)'
;MRENIFKVYKVYSEYPELLSLAGKLSHGEELNEVDRAWLRELAKVSGWDVDDVSDELRNLWADPSSRADKYHKLFNKYYEEARRHYNSKDYPQAAEKLWGAITALIKLHAALKGVPIAQWRHGDLYIYVYNNVEEENRQVFKDLLKAGEPLHRYFYEGDVDPKTFEGLWNDAVKLLEIAKEKTLRSP
;
A
#
# COMPACT_ATOMS: atom_id res chain seq x y z
N MET A 1 -11.36 13.09 16.04
CA MET A 1 -10.40 13.95 15.32
C MET A 1 -9.06 14.12 16.09
N ARG A 2 -9.04 14.62 17.34
CA ARG A 2 -7.78 14.82 18.10
C ARG A 2 -6.99 13.53 18.39
N GLU A 3 -7.64 12.41 18.73
CA GLU A 3 -6.93 11.14 19.01
C GLU A 3 -6.24 10.54 17.77
N ASN A 4 -6.83 10.67 16.59
CA ASN A 4 -6.22 10.21 15.34
C ASN A 4 -4.98 11.04 14.99
N ILE A 5 -5.04 12.36 15.24
CA ILE A 5 -3.88 13.25 15.08
C ILE A 5 -2.74 12.81 16.01
N PHE A 6 -3.01 12.55 17.30
CA PHE A 6 -1.98 12.09 18.24
C PHE A 6 -1.37 10.73 17.86
N LYS A 7 -2.15 9.78 17.31
CA LYS A 7 -1.61 8.51 16.79
C LYS A 7 -0.71 8.71 15.57
N VAL A 8 -1.11 9.56 14.63
CA VAL A 8 -0.29 9.92 13.46
C VAL A 8 1.00 10.61 13.92
N TYR A 9 0.91 11.62 14.81
CA TYR A 9 2.09 12.29 15.36
C TYR A 9 3.04 11.35 16.09
N LYS A 10 2.53 10.39 16.89
CA LYS A 10 3.37 9.40 17.58
C LYS A 10 4.08 8.46 16.61
N VAL A 11 3.37 7.98 15.59
CA VAL A 11 3.92 7.15 14.51
C VAL A 11 5.07 7.84 13.78
N TYR A 12 4.95 9.14 13.53
CA TYR A 12 5.98 9.88 12.80
C TYR A 12 7.05 10.53 13.66
N SER A 13 6.89 10.52 14.98
CA SER A 13 7.96 10.91 15.89
C SER A 13 9.18 9.98 15.78
N GLU A 14 8.99 8.78 15.21
CA GLU A 14 10.04 7.80 14.91
C GLU A 14 10.78 8.09 13.59
N TYR A 15 10.25 8.94 12.71
CA TYR A 15 10.82 9.27 11.40
C TYR A 15 10.71 10.77 11.08
N PRO A 16 11.51 11.64 11.73
CA PRO A 16 11.45 13.09 11.55
C PRO A 16 11.70 13.53 10.10
N GLU A 17 12.43 12.75 9.31
CA GLU A 17 12.67 13.00 7.88
C GLU A 17 11.37 12.89 7.07
N LEU A 18 10.50 11.94 7.40
CA LEU A 18 9.21 11.79 6.73
C LEU A 18 8.25 12.94 7.07
N LEU A 19 8.30 13.45 8.30
CA LEU A 19 7.54 14.65 8.69
C LEU A 19 8.01 15.89 7.93
N SER A 20 9.32 16.08 7.87
CA SER A 20 9.93 17.18 7.11
C SER A 20 9.53 17.11 5.64
N LEU A 21 9.64 15.93 5.03
CA LEU A 21 9.26 15.70 3.64
C LEU A 21 7.77 15.95 3.39
N ALA A 22 6.88 15.43 4.24
CA ALA A 22 5.44 15.69 4.16
C ALA A 22 5.11 17.19 4.30
N GLY A 23 5.82 17.89 5.20
CA GLY A 23 5.74 19.34 5.36
C GLY A 23 6.10 20.08 4.07
N LYS A 24 7.26 19.80 3.49
CA LYS A 24 7.71 20.42 2.23
C LYS A 24 6.71 20.18 1.09
N LEU A 25 6.25 18.94 0.93
CA LEU A 25 5.26 18.57 -0.10
C LEU A 25 3.92 19.28 0.06
N SER A 26 3.51 19.55 1.30
CA SER A 26 2.27 20.26 1.64
C SER A 26 2.37 21.76 1.35
N HIS A 27 3.54 22.37 1.57
CA HIS A 27 3.79 23.79 1.33
C HIS A 27 4.28 24.11 -0.10
N GLY A 28 4.52 23.08 -0.92
CA GLY A 28 5.05 23.26 -2.27
C GLY A 28 6.51 23.71 -2.29
N GLU A 29 7.27 23.36 -1.25
CA GLU A 29 8.69 23.68 -1.16
C GLU A 29 9.53 22.83 -2.12
N GLU A 30 10.71 23.34 -2.48
CA GLU A 30 11.65 22.61 -3.32
C GLU A 30 12.23 21.41 -2.57
N LEU A 31 12.19 20.24 -3.21
CA LEU A 31 12.75 19.00 -2.68
C LEU A 31 14.24 18.92 -2.99
N ASN A 32 15.05 18.54 -2.00
CA ASN A 32 16.46 18.24 -2.21
C ASN A 32 16.67 16.78 -2.65
N GLU A 33 17.93 16.36 -2.80
CA GLU A 33 18.25 14.99 -3.24
C GLU A 33 17.84 13.92 -2.22
N VAL A 34 17.96 14.21 -0.93
CA VAL A 34 17.58 13.31 0.16
C VAL A 34 16.06 13.11 0.19
N ASP A 35 15.30 14.19 0.03
CA ASP A 35 13.84 14.16 -0.09
C ASP A 35 13.40 13.24 -1.25
N ARG A 36 14.05 13.39 -2.41
CA ARG A 36 13.79 12.53 -3.59
C ARG A 36 14.19 11.08 -3.36
N ALA A 37 15.27 10.82 -2.62
CA ALA A 37 15.67 9.45 -2.27
C ALA A 37 14.62 8.78 -1.38
N TRP A 38 14.11 9.49 -0.36
CA TRP A 38 13.01 9.00 0.48
C TRP A 38 11.76 8.67 -0.33
N LEU A 39 11.37 9.53 -1.27
CA LEU A 39 10.22 9.25 -2.14
C LEU A 39 10.40 7.97 -2.96
N ARG A 40 11.61 7.71 -3.47
CA ARG A 40 11.91 6.47 -4.22
C ARG A 40 11.87 5.24 -3.32
N GLU A 41 12.39 5.31 -2.10
CA GLU A 41 12.32 4.20 -1.15
C GLU A 41 10.87 3.89 -0.75
N LEU A 42 10.05 4.91 -0.51
CA LEU A 42 8.64 4.74 -0.21
C LEU A 42 7.85 4.17 -1.41
N ALA A 43 8.16 4.62 -2.63
CA ALA A 43 7.61 4.07 -3.87
C ALA A 43 7.91 2.57 -3.98
N LYS A 44 9.18 2.20 -3.79
CA LYS A 44 9.68 0.83 -3.79
C LYS A 44 8.95 -0.08 -2.78
N VAL A 45 8.80 0.39 -1.54
CA VAL A 45 8.19 -0.38 -0.45
C VAL A 45 6.68 -0.53 -0.62
N SER A 46 6.02 0.49 -1.17
CA SER A 46 4.58 0.48 -1.41
C SER A 46 4.16 -0.20 -2.72
N GLY A 47 5.06 -0.31 -3.69
CA GLY A 47 4.73 -0.69 -5.07
C GLY A 47 4.02 0.43 -5.83
N TRP A 48 4.05 1.67 -5.31
CA TRP A 48 3.44 2.84 -5.94
C TRP A 48 4.48 3.68 -6.67
N ASP A 49 4.01 4.46 -7.63
CA ASP A 49 4.79 5.47 -8.32
C ASP A 49 5.12 6.63 -7.37
N VAL A 50 6.24 7.30 -7.64
CA VAL A 50 6.74 8.43 -6.84
C VAL A 50 5.70 9.55 -6.68
N ASP A 51 4.90 9.81 -7.71
CA ASP A 51 3.87 10.86 -7.67
C ASP A 51 2.72 10.50 -6.71
N ASP A 52 2.30 9.23 -6.67
CA ASP A 52 1.24 8.76 -5.78
C ASP A 52 1.71 8.74 -4.31
N VAL A 53 2.98 8.41 -4.08
CA VAL A 53 3.63 8.55 -2.76
C VAL A 53 3.74 10.02 -2.36
N SER A 54 4.12 10.89 -3.28
CA SER A 54 4.21 12.33 -3.02
C SER A 54 2.84 12.90 -2.63
N ASP A 55 1.79 12.50 -3.35
CA ASP A 55 0.42 12.87 -3.02
C ASP A 55 -0.04 12.26 -1.68
N GLU A 56 0.41 11.06 -1.33
CA GLU A 56 0.15 10.51 0.01
C GLU A 56 0.73 11.39 1.12
N LEU A 57 2.02 11.71 1.02
CA LEU A 57 2.70 12.49 2.04
C LEU A 57 2.13 13.92 2.12
N ARG A 58 1.72 14.50 0.99
CA ARG A 58 1.01 15.80 0.97
C ARG A 58 -0.29 15.76 1.77
N ASN A 59 -1.01 14.64 1.71
CA ASN A 59 -2.30 14.46 2.38
C ASN A 59 -2.16 13.75 3.74
N LEU A 60 -0.98 13.79 4.34
CA LEU A 60 -0.69 13.03 5.55
C LEU A 60 -1.63 13.37 6.72
N TRP A 61 -1.96 14.66 6.85
CA TRP A 61 -2.77 15.21 7.93
C TRP A 61 -4.27 15.26 7.59
N ALA A 62 -4.65 14.85 6.38
CA ALA A 62 -6.06 14.78 6.00
C ALA A 62 -6.79 13.75 6.85
N ASP A 63 -8.09 13.98 7.07
CA ASP A 63 -8.95 13.04 7.78
C ASP A 63 -8.87 11.65 7.13
N PRO A 64 -8.57 10.57 7.88
CA PRO A 64 -8.39 9.24 7.28
C PRO A 64 -9.57 8.78 6.44
N SER A 65 -10.80 9.07 6.87
CA SER A 65 -12.02 8.68 6.14
C SER A 65 -12.17 9.42 4.82
N SER A 66 -11.72 10.67 4.73
CA SER A 66 -11.75 11.44 3.47
C SER A 66 -10.89 10.86 2.35
N ARG A 67 -10.02 9.89 2.65
CA ARG A 67 -9.04 9.31 1.70
C ARG A 67 -9.52 8.01 1.05
N ALA A 68 -10.72 7.51 1.39
CA ALA A 68 -11.25 6.26 0.84
C ALA A 68 -11.30 6.29 -0.70
N ASP A 69 -11.86 7.33 -1.29
CA ASP A 69 -11.95 7.47 -2.76
C ASP A 69 -10.57 7.46 -3.43
N LYS A 70 -9.57 8.07 -2.81
CA LYS A 70 -8.19 8.04 -3.29
C LYS A 70 -7.67 6.61 -3.34
N TYR A 71 -7.77 5.87 -2.24
CA TYR A 71 -7.25 4.50 -2.19
C TYR A 71 -8.02 3.55 -3.10
N HIS A 72 -9.32 3.77 -3.28
CA HIS A 72 -10.10 3.02 -4.26
C HIS A 72 -9.60 3.27 -5.68
N LYS A 73 -9.28 4.52 -6.05
CA LYS A 73 -8.67 4.85 -7.35
C LYS A 73 -7.29 4.22 -7.52
N LEU A 74 -6.43 4.29 -6.49
CA LEU A 74 -5.11 3.68 -6.51
C LEU A 74 -5.18 2.16 -6.65
N PHE A 75 -6.08 1.51 -5.90
CA PHE A 75 -6.32 0.08 -6.04
C PHE A 75 -6.64 -0.30 -7.49
N ASN A 76 -7.60 0.39 -8.11
CA ASN A 76 -8.00 0.10 -9.49
C ASN A 76 -6.86 0.38 -10.49
N LYS A 77 -6.13 1.50 -10.33
CA LYS A 77 -4.96 1.84 -11.15
C LYS A 77 -3.92 0.71 -11.13
N TYR A 78 -3.44 0.37 -9.93
CA TYR A 78 -2.36 -0.60 -9.76
C TYR A 78 -2.77 -2.02 -10.12
N TYR A 79 -4.03 -2.38 -9.86
CA TYR A 79 -4.51 -3.70 -10.21
C TYR A 79 -4.62 -3.89 -11.73
N GLU A 80 -5.10 -2.88 -12.47
CA GLU A 80 -5.12 -2.92 -13.94
C GLU A 80 -3.70 -2.88 -14.54
N GLU A 81 -2.77 -2.10 -13.97
CA GLU A 81 -1.36 -2.13 -14.35
C GLU A 81 -0.74 -3.52 -14.14
N ALA A 82 -0.94 -4.12 -12.96
CA ALA A 82 -0.43 -5.45 -12.65
C ALA A 82 -0.91 -6.49 -13.66
N ARG A 83 -2.20 -6.47 -14.01
CA ARG A 83 -2.78 -7.38 -15.01
C ARG A 83 -2.22 -7.13 -16.41
N ARG A 84 -1.99 -5.87 -16.80
CA ARG A 84 -1.36 -5.55 -18.10
C ARG A 84 0.06 -6.12 -18.19
N HIS A 85 0.88 -5.90 -17.17
CA HIS A 85 2.24 -6.45 -17.12
C HIS A 85 2.25 -7.98 -17.11
N TYR A 86 1.32 -8.60 -16.36
CA TYR A 86 1.17 -10.05 -16.35
C TYR A 86 0.88 -10.60 -17.75
N ASN A 87 -0.08 -9.99 -18.46
CA ASN A 87 -0.46 -10.40 -19.82
C ASN A 87 0.67 -10.21 -20.85
N SER A 88 1.53 -9.21 -20.65
CA SER A 88 2.74 -9.02 -21.47
C SER A 88 3.93 -9.86 -21.02
N LYS A 89 3.76 -10.72 -20.01
CA LYS A 89 4.81 -11.55 -19.40
C LYS A 89 5.94 -10.76 -18.75
N ASP A 90 5.66 -9.52 -18.37
CA ASP A 90 6.53 -8.69 -17.54
C ASP A 90 6.24 -8.98 -16.07
N TYR A 91 6.62 -10.18 -15.64
CA TYR A 91 6.32 -10.70 -14.30
C TYR A 91 6.89 -9.86 -13.16
N PRO A 92 8.11 -9.29 -13.27
CA PRO A 92 8.62 -8.38 -12.25
C PRO A 92 7.67 -7.19 -12.04
N GLN A 93 7.32 -6.45 -13.10
CA GLN A 93 6.41 -5.31 -12.95
C GLN A 93 5.00 -5.74 -12.54
N ALA A 94 4.53 -6.91 -13.00
CA ALA A 94 3.25 -7.45 -12.57
C ALA A 94 3.19 -7.63 -11.05
N ALA A 95 4.23 -8.25 -10.46
CA ALA A 95 4.33 -8.45 -9.02
C ALA A 95 4.43 -7.14 -8.24
N GLU A 96 5.25 -6.19 -8.70
CA GLU A 96 5.39 -4.86 -8.08
C GLU A 96 4.05 -4.11 -8.04
N LYS A 97 3.33 -4.07 -9.16
CA LYS A 97 2.02 -3.38 -9.23
C LYS A 97 0.93 -4.14 -8.48
N LEU A 98 0.99 -5.48 -8.42
CA LEU A 98 0.06 -6.25 -7.59
C LEU A 98 0.24 -5.94 -6.10
N TRP A 99 1.50 -5.80 -5.64
CA TRP A 99 1.80 -5.34 -4.29
C TRP A 99 1.28 -3.91 -4.04
N GLY A 100 1.42 -3.02 -5.03
CA GLY A 100 0.79 -1.70 -5.04
C GLY A 100 -0.72 -1.74 -4.81
N ALA A 101 -1.41 -2.65 -5.51
CA ALA A 101 -2.85 -2.87 -5.35
C ALA A 101 -3.21 -3.42 -3.95
N ILE A 102 -2.46 -4.40 -3.44
CA ILE A 102 -2.65 -4.96 -2.09
C ILE A 102 -2.52 -3.85 -1.03
N THR A 103 -1.48 -3.03 -1.13
CA THR A 103 -1.22 -1.90 -0.23
C THR A 103 -2.38 -0.90 -0.28
N ALA A 104 -2.86 -0.55 -1.47
CA ALA A 104 -3.99 0.35 -1.64
C ALA A 104 -5.30 -0.20 -1.08
N LEU A 105 -5.57 -1.51 -1.24
CA LEU A 105 -6.77 -2.13 -0.70
C LEU A 105 -6.79 -2.13 0.83
N ILE A 106 -5.66 -2.43 1.47
CA ILE A 106 -5.55 -2.40 2.93
C ILE A 106 -5.74 -0.97 3.46
N LYS A 107 -5.14 0.01 2.78
CA LYS A 107 -5.34 1.43 3.10
C LYS A 107 -6.77 1.92 2.84
N LEU A 108 -7.44 1.41 1.81
CA LEU A 108 -8.87 1.64 1.57
C LEU A 108 -9.71 1.14 2.74
N HIS A 109 -9.51 -0.11 3.15
CA HIS A 109 -10.21 -0.66 4.32
C HIS A 109 -9.98 0.19 5.57
N ALA A 110 -8.76 0.68 5.78
CA ALA A 110 -8.43 1.53 6.92
C ALA A 110 -9.16 2.88 6.87
N ALA A 111 -9.17 3.52 5.70
CA ALA A 111 -9.88 4.77 5.48
C ALA A 111 -11.38 4.61 5.73
N LEU A 112 -12.01 3.55 5.19
CA LEU A 112 -13.43 3.26 5.44
C LEU A 112 -13.74 3.14 6.93
N LYS A 113 -12.80 2.60 7.73
CA LYS A 113 -12.93 2.50 9.19
C LYS A 113 -12.44 3.74 9.96
N GLY A 114 -12.00 4.80 9.27
CA GLY A 114 -11.44 6.00 9.89
C GLY A 114 -10.14 5.77 10.68
N VAL A 115 -9.44 4.66 10.38
CA VAL A 115 -8.18 4.29 11.02
C VAL A 115 -7.02 4.90 10.22
N PRO A 116 -6.18 5.76 10.84
CA PRO A 116 -5.00 6.28 10.16
C PRO A 116 -3.97 5.16 9.94
N ILE A 117 -3.59 4.94 8.68
CA ILE A 117 -2.38 4.20 8.31
C ILE A 117 -1.47 5.14 7.56
N ALA A 118 -0.31 5.35 8.13
CA ALA A 118 0.64 6.32 7.63
C ALA A 118 2.03 5.71 7.42
N GLN A 119 2.35 4.66 8.19
CA GLN A 119 3.57 3.91 8.00
C GLN A 119 3.47 3.04 6.75
N TRP A 120 4.60 2.98 6.04
CA TRP A 120 4.74 2.23 4.79
C TRP A 120 5.48 0.91 4.99
N ARG A 121 5.90 0.57 6.21
CA ARG A 121 6.64 -0.68 6.43
C ARG A 121 5.69 -1.85 6.31
N HIS A 122 6.17 -2.94 5.72
CA HIS A 122 5.36 -4.16 5.52
C HIS A 122 4.75 -4.66 6.84
N GLY A 123 5.52 -4.61 7.94
CA GLY A 123 5.05 -5.00 9.27
C GLY A 123 3.82 -4.22 9.78
N ASP A 124 3.65 -2.97 9.36
CA ASP A 124 2.53 -2.14 9.81
C ASP A 124 1.22 -2.54 9.12
N LEU A 125 1.28 -3.05 7.89
CA LEU A 125 0.13 -3.64 7.23
C LEU A 125 -0.38 -4.86 8.01
N TYR A 126 0.54 -5.73 8.48
CA TYR A 126 0.17 -6.87 9.33
C TYR A 126 -0.39 -6.45 10.69
N ILE A 127 0.22 -5.45 11.34
CA ILE A 127 -0.28 -4.91 12.61
C ILE A 127 -1.69 -4.34 12.43
N TYR A 128 -1.92 -3.60 11.35
CA TYR A 128 -3.25 -3.10 11.04
C TYR A 128 -4.24 -4.23 10.83
N VAL A 129 -3.91 -5.21 9.96
CA VAL A 129 -4.79 -6.35 9.66
C VAL A 129 -5.15 -7.11 10.94
N TYR A 130 -4.17 -7.38 11.79
CA TYR A 130 -4.40 -8.10 13.05
C TYR A 130 -5.36 -7.36 13.98
N ASN A 131 -5.19 -6.04 14.13
CA ASN A 131 -5.91 -5.25 15.13
C ASN A 131 -7.24 -4.66 14.64
N ASN A 132 -7.44 -4.48 13.33
CA ASN A 132 -8.54 -3.66 12.81
C ASN A 132 -9.44 -4.37 11.79
N VAL A 133 -8.98 -5.43 11.14
CA VAL A 133 -9.85 -6.25 10.26
C VAL A 133 -10.72 -7.16 11.13
N GLU A 134 -11.98 -7.29 10.73
CA GLU A 134 -13.00 -8.11 11.39
C GLU A 134 -12.52 -9.56 11.47
N GLU A 135 -12.87 -10.27 12.54
CA GLU A 135 -12.33 -11.60 12.84
C GLU A 135 -12.60 -12.59 11.70
N GLU A 136 -13.80 -12.55 11.13
CA GLU A 136 -14.24 -13.37 10.00
C GLU A 136 -13.49 -13.09 8.68
N ASN A 137 -12.88 -11.91 8.54
CA ASN A 137 -12.16 -11.50 7.33
C ASN A 137 -10.63 -11.51 7.53
N ARG A 138 -10.15 -11.46 8.78
CA ARG A 138 -8.74 -11.27 9.13
C ARG A 138 -7.82 -12.30 8.49
N GLN A 139 -8.26 -13.56 8.41
CA GLN A 139 -7.45 -14.62 7.82
C GLN A 139 -7.20 -14.38 6.33
N VAL A 140 -8.20 -13.94 5.57
CA VAL A 140 -8.06 -13.61 4.14
C VAL A 140 -7.04 -12.49 3.94
N PHE A 141 -7.10 -11.42 4.74
CA PHE A 141 -6.15 -10.31 4.64
C PHE A 141 -4.72 -10.71 5.03
N LYS A 142 -4.57 -11.57 6.05
CA LYS A 142 -3.26 -12.11 6.45
C LYS A 142 -2.66 -12.97 5.34
N ASP A 143 -3.47 -13.83 4.73
CA ASP A 143 -3.02 -14.70 3.65
C ASP A 143 -2.73 -13.91 2.38
N LEU A 144 -3.47 -12.83 2.12
CA LEU A 144 -3.18 -11.91 1.02
C LEU A 144 -1.80 -11.27 1.16
N LEU A 145 -1.46 -10.75 2.34
CA LEU A 145 -0.14 -10.20 2.60
C LEU A 145 0.97 -11.24 2.42
N LYS A 146 0.76 -12.46 2.94
CA LYS A 146 1.70 -13.58 2.78
C LYS A 146 1.88 -14.04 1.34
N ALA A 147 0.84 -13.94 0.51
CA ALA A 147 0.92 -14.29 -0.91
C ALA A 147 1.58 -13.18 -1.74
N GLY A 148 1.35 -11.91 -1.39
CA GLY A 148 1.92 -10.75 -2.07
C GLY A 148 3.39 -10.49 -1.77
N GLU A 149 3.84 -10.69 -0.53
CA GLU A 149 5.22 -10.40 -0.12
C GLU A 149 6.29 -11.22 -0.87
N PRO A 150 6.13 -12.54 -1.09
CA PRO A 150 7.06 -13.31 -1.91
C PRO A 150 7.14 -12.76 -3.33
N LEU A 151 6.00 -12.44 -3.96
CA LEU A 151 5.97 -11.84 -5.31
C LEU A 151 6.75 -10.51 -5.33
N HIS A 152 6.56 -9.66 -4.33
CA HIS A 152 7.31 -8.39 -4.19
C HIS A 152 8.81 -8.61 -3.94
N ARG A 153 9.21 -9.65 -3.21
CA ARG A 153 10.62 -10.01 -3.03
C ARG A 153 11.25 -10.61 -4.28
N TYR A 154 10.53 -11.45 -5.01
CA TYR A 154 10.99 -12.06 -6.26
C TYR A 154 11.28 -11.04 -7.37
N PHE A 155 10.62 -9.88 -7.34
CA PHE A 155 10.99 -8.73 -8.16
C PHE A 155 12.46 -8.29 -7.97
N TYR A 156 13.00 -8.41 -6.76
CA TYR A 156 14.36 -7.98 -6.42
C TYR A 156 15.41 -9.09 -6.49
N GLU A 157 15.01 -10.35 -6.29
CA GLU A 157 15.93 -11.49 -6.16
C GLU A 157 16.26 -12.18 -7.50
N GLY A 158 15.45 -12.01 -8.54
CA GLY A 158 15.66 -12.62 -9.87
C GLY A 158 14.94 -13.96 -10.09
N ASP A 159 14.96 -14.41 -11.35
CA ASP A 159 13.99 -15.30 -12.01
C ASP A 159 13.38 -16.44 -11.19
N VAL A 160 12.08 -16.29 -10.90
CA VAL A 160 11.18 -17.41 -10.66
C VAL A 160 10.78 -17.98 -12.00
N ASP A 161 10.79 -19.31 -12.15
CA ASP A 161 10.32 -19.90 -13.40
C ASP A 161 8.84 -19.51 -13.65
N PRO A 162 8.42 -19.34 -14.92
CA PRO A 162 7.10 -18.82 -15.24
C PRO A 162 5.93 -19.59 -14.60
N LYS A 163 6.06 -20.91 -14.38
CA LYS A 163 4.99 -21.72 -13.79
C LYS A 163 4.86 -21.46 -12.29
N THR A 164 5.98 -21.37 -11.59
CA THR A 164 5.97 -21.01 -10.17
C THR A 164 5.42 -19.60 -9.98
N PHE A 165 5.80 -18.65 -10.84
CA PHE A 165 5.25 -17.30 -10.79
C PHE A 165 3.73 -17.29 -11.03
N GLU A 166 3.26 -18.01 -12.05
CA GLU A 166 1.82 -18.12 -12.37
C GLU A 166 1.02 -18.69 -11.19
N GLY A 167 1.53 -19.71 -10.49
CA GLY A 167 0.91 -20.25 -9.28
C GLY A 167 0.75 -19.20 -8.18
N LEU A 168 1.86 -18.52 -7.84
CA LEU A 168 1.87 -17.48 -6.81
C LEU A 168 0.96 -16.29 -7.17
N TRP A 169 0.98 -15.88 -8.45
CA TRP A 169 0.14 -14.83 -8.99
C TRP A 169 -1.35 -15.17 -8.81
N ASN A 170 -1.76 -16.37 -9.22
CA ASN A 170 -3.15 -16.81 -9.15
C ASN A 170 -3.66 -16.86 -7.70
N ASP A 171 -2.82 -17.32 -6.76
CA ASP A 171 -3.16 -17.35 -5.34
C ASP A 171 -3.34 -15.93 -4.79
N ALA A 172 -2.41 -15.01 -5.08
CA ALA A 172 -2.47 -13.64 -4.63
C ALA A 172 -3.68 -12.89 -5.22
N VAL A 173 -3.95 -13.03 -6.53
CA VAL A 173 -5.10 -12.42 -7.20
C VAL A 173 -6.43 -12.92 -6.63
N LYS A 174 -6.55 -14.24 -6.40
CA LYS A 174 -7.75 -14.83 -5.80
C LYS A 174 -8.02 -14.25 -4.42
N LEU A 175 -7.00 -14.15 -3.57
CA LEU A 175 -7.11 -13.56 -2.24
C LEU A 175 -7.45 -12.06 -2.31
N LEU A 176 -6.88 -11.34 -3.29
CA LEU A 176 -7.11 -9.91 -3.48
C LEU A 176 -8.56 -9.62 -3.83
N GLU A 177 -9.16 -10.38 -4.75
CA GLU A 177 -10.57 -10.22 -5.12
C GLU A 177 -11.51 -10.53 -3.95
N ILE A 178 -11.23 -11.57 -3.17
CA ILE A 178 -12.01 -11.88 -1.96
C ILE A 178 -11.89 -10.73 -0.96
N ALA A 179 -10.68 -10.25 -0.67
CA ALA A 179 -10.46 -9.14 0.26
C ALA A 179 -11.15 -7.84 -0.21
N LYS A 180 -11.16 -7.58 -1.51
CA LYS A 180 -11.87 -6.45 -2.14
C LYS A 180 -13.37 -6.57 -1.94
N GLU A 181 -13.96 -7.73 -2.22
CA GLU A 181 -15.38 -7.95 -1.96
C GLU A 181 -15.75 -7.72 -0.50
N LYS A 182 -14.90 -8.18 0.44
CA LYS A 182 -15.11 -7.93 1.87
C LYS A 182 -15.01 -6.44 2.20
N THR A 183 -14.00 -5.75 1.67
CA THR A 183 -13.79 -4.31 1.90
C THR A 183 -14.97 -3.48 1.41
N LEU A 184 -15.52 -3.79 0.23
CA LEU A 184 -16.62 -3.01 -0.37
C LEU A 184 -18.00 -3.37 0.20
N ARG A 185 -18.12 -4.46 0.96
CA ARG A 185 -19.38 -4.89 1.61
C ARG A 185 -19.45 -4.51 3.08
N SER A 186 -18.34 -4.14 3.72
CA SER A 186 -18.31 -3.62 5.08
C SER A 186 -18.74 -2.15 5.06
N PRO A 187 -19.91 -1.79 5.62
CA PRO A 187 -20.34 -0.39 5.74
C PRO A 187 -19.49 0.39 6.74
#